data_AF-A0A526PLA9-F1
#
_entry.id   AF-A0A526PLA9-F1
#
_cell.length_a   1.000
_cell.length_b   1.000
_cell.length_c   1.000
_cell.angle_alpha   90.00
_cell.angle_beta   90.00
_cell.angle_gamma   90.00
#
_symmetry.space_group_name_H-M   'P 1'
#
loop_
_entity.id
_entity.type
_entity.pdbx_description
1 polymer ?
#
loop_
_entity_poly.entity_id
_entity_poly.type
_entity_poly.pdbx_seq_one_letter_code
_entity_poly.pdbx_strand_id
1 'polypeptide(L)'
;ALKHVPLLEENWESAIQTNIFGTLACAEVAAKCGVPQFLLISSDKAVDPTSVLGITKRAAEQIVSSLHETQAVGQGGRRAGTKFIAVR
;
A
#
# COMPACT_ATOMS: atom_id res chain seq x y z
N ALA A 1 6.07 0.38 -8.47
CA ALA A 1 6.59 1.36 -7.48
C ALA A 1 7.91 1.92 -7.99
N LEU A 2 8.08 3.23 -7.92
CA LEU A 2 9.38 3.87 -8.14
C LEU A 2 10.30 3.49 -6.98
N LYS A 3 11.56 3.20 -7.30
CA LYS A 3 12.52 2.58 -6.36
C LYS A 3 13.92 3.20 -6.35
N HIS A 4 14.20 4.17 -7.21
CA HIS A 4 15.53 4.72 -7.37
C HIS A 4 15.70 5.92 -6.44
N VAL A 5 16.41 5.75 -5.31
CA VAL A 5 16.46 6.74 -4.22
C VAL A 5 16.88 8.13 -4.71
N PRO A 6 18.02 8.33 -5.40
CA PRO A 6 18.42 9.68 -5.84
C PRO A 6 17.35 10.41 -6.66
N LEU A 7 16.66 9.70 -7.55
CA LEU A 7 15.63 10.29 -8.41
C LEU A 7 14.36 10.64 -7.64
N LEU A 8 14.07 9.91 -6.56
CA LEU A 8 12.90 10.18 -5.73
C LEU A 8 13.14 11.29 -4.72
N GLU A 9 14.38 11.54 -4.33
CA GLU A 9 14.73 12.74 -3.55
C GLU A 9 14.58 14.00 -4.41
N GLU A 10 14.99 13.95 -5.69
CA GLU A 10 14.84 15.07 -6.63
C GLU A 10 13.38 15.26 -7.10
N ASN A 11 12.64 14.17 -7.30
CA ASN A 11 11.27 14.17 -7.80
C ASN A 11 10.32 13.38 -6.87
N TRP A 12 10.16 13.90 -5.67
CA TRP A 12 9.36 13.28 -4.61
C TRP A 12 7.86 13.23 -4.94
N GLU A 13 7.35 14.18 -5.73
CA GLU A 13 5.94 14.20 -6.14
C GLU A 13 5.55 12.94 -6.91
N SER A 14 6.42 12.52 -7.84
CA SER A 14 6.20 11.29 -8.62
C SER A 14 6.26 10.04 -7.73
N ALA A 15 7.07 10.07 -6.67
CA ALA A 15 7.11 9.01 -5.65
C ALA A 15 5.77 8.91 -4.92
N ILE A 16 5.19 10.02 -4.49
CA ILE A 16 3.89 10.07 -3.82
C ILE A 16 2.78 9.56 -4.75
N GLN A 17 2.71 10.10 -5.97
CA GLN A 17 1.69 9.70 -6.96
C GLN A 17 1.74 8.19 -7.23
N THR A 18 2.93 7.65 -7.47
CA THR A 18 3.07 6.24 -7.86
C THR A 18 2.97 5.29 -6.66
N ASN A 19 3.71 5.55 -5.59
CA ASN A 19 3.86 4.59 -4.50
C ASN A 19 2.71 4.68 -3.49
N ILE A 20 2.16 5.87 -3.25
CA ILE A 20 1.07 6.08 -2.28
C ILE A 20 -0.27 6.00 -2.98
N PHE A 21 -0.57 6.96 -3.86
CA PHE A 21 -1.89 7.02 -4.50
C PHE A 21 -2.12 5.86 -5.47
N GLY A 22 -1.08 5.41 -6.18
CA GLY A 22 -1.15 4.19 -6.99
C GLY A 22 -1.46 2.94 -6.15
N THR A 23 -0.88 2.81 -4.95
CA THR A 23 -1.23 1.71 -4.03
C THR A 23 -2.67 1.81 -3.56
N LEU A 24 -3.11 3.00 -3.14
CA LEU A 24 -4.49 3.22 -2.68
C LEU A 24 -5.51 2.86 -3.76
N ALA A 25 -5.33 3.37 -4.98
CA ALA A 25 -6.24 3.10 -6.08
C ALA A 25 -6.34 1.60 -6.39
N CYS A 26 -5.20 0.91 -6.48
CA CYS A 26 -5.18 -0.54 -6.71
C CYS A 26 -5.84 -1.32 -5.57
N ALA A 27 -5.57 -0.96 -4.32
CA ALA A 27 -6.11 -1.64 -3.15
C ALA A 27 -7.62 -1.43 -2.99
N GLU A 28 -8.13 -0.23 -3.26
CA GLU A 28 -9.57 0.04 -3.26
C GLU A 28 -10.31 -0.72 -4.36
N VAL A 29 -9.74 -0.76 -5.57
CA VAL A 29 -10.34 -1.51 -6.69
C VAL A 29 -10.35 -3.00 -6.36
N ALA A 30 -9.27 -3.53 -5.79
CA ALA A 30 -9.19 -4.90 -5.32
C ALA A 30 -10.32 -5.23 -4.32
N ALA A 31 -10.54 -4.36 -3.32
CA ALA A 31 -11.65 -4.50 -2.37
C ALA A 31 -13.02 -4.45 -3.07
N LYS A 32 -13.25 -3.49 -3.97
CA LYS A 32 -14.51 -3.32 -4.72
C LYS A 32 -14.82 -4.53 -5.60
N CYS A 33 -13.80 -5.12 -6.22
CA CYS A 33 -13.92 -6.31 -7.05
C CYS A 33 -14.01 -7.61 -6.23
N GLY A 34 -13.80 -7.56 -4.91
CA GLY A 34 -13.83 -8.73 -4.03
C GLY A 34 -12.72 -9.73 -4.35
N VAL A 35 -11.52 -9.27 -4.72
CA VAL A 35 -10.40 -10.18 -4.99
C VAL A 35 -10.03 -10.93 -3.71
N PRO A 36 -9.63 -12.21 -3.76
CA PRO A 36 -9.35 -12.96 -2.53
C PRO A 36 -8.19 -12.39 -1.72
N GLN A 37 -7.13 -11.93 -2.40
CA GLN A 37 -5.90 -11.45 -1.77
C GLN A 37 -5.29 -10.29 -2.55
N PHE A 38 -4.78 -9.31 -1.83
CA PHE A 38 -3.97 -8.21 -2.36
C PHE A 38 -2.63 -8.21 -1.65
N LEU A 39 -1.55 -8.43 -2.40
CA LEU A 39 -0.19 -8.46 -1.88
C LEU A 39 0.58 -7.21 -2.31
N LEU A 40 0.95 -6.38 -1.33
CA LEU A 40 1.85 -5.25 -1.54
C LEU A 40 3.30 -5.69 -1.29
N ILE A 41 4.14 -5.53 -2.31
CA ILE A 41 5.59 -5.73 -2.16
C ILE A 41 6.22 -4.44 -1.60
N SER A 42 6.65 -4.51 -0.35
CA SER A 42 7.37 -3.46 0.38
C SER A 42 8.88 -3.72 0.38
N SER A 43 9.61 -3.25 1.39
CA SER A 43 11.06 -3.44 1.56
C SER A 43 11.51 -3.09 2.98
N ASP A 44 12.74 -3.47 3.33
CA ASP A 44 13.49 -3.03 4.51
C ASP A 44 13.43 -1.51 4.76
N LYS A 45 13.38 -0.70 3.68
CA LYS A 45 13.38 0.78 3.75
C LYS A 45 12.13 1.39 4.38
N ALA A 46 11.08 0.60 4.59
CA ALA A 46 9.85 1.04 5.24
C ALA A 46 9.91 0.93 6.78
N VAL A 47 10.94 0.29 7.35
CA VAL A 47 11.02 0.04 8.79
C VAL A 47 11.42 1.30 9.56
N ASP A 48 12.53 1.93 9.18
CA ASP A 48 13.03 3.18 9.74
C ASP A 48 13.40 4.12 8.57
N PRO A 49 12.40 4.82 8.00
CA PRO A 49 12.57 5.46 6.71
C PRO A 49 13.43 6.73 6.82
N THR A 50 14.56 6.73 6.12
CA THR A 50 15.50 7.87 6.02
C THR A 50 15.53 8.51 4.62
N SER A 51 14.60 8.10 3.73
CA SER A 51 14.49 8.58 2.34
C SER A 51 13.02 8.70 1.93
N VAL A 52 12.73 9.49 0.90
CA VAL A 52 11.40 9.61 0.27
C VAL A 52 10.89 8.24 -0.19
N LEU A 53 11.77 7.37 -0.68
CA LEU A 53 11.41 5.98 -1.01
C LEU A 53 10.89 5.23 0.22
N GLY A 54 11.63 5.28 1.33
CA GLY A 54 11.24 4.63 2.58
C GLY A 54 9.93 5.17 3.12
N ILE A 55 9.77 6.49 3.14
CA ILE A 55 8.55 7.18 3.60
C ILE A 55 7.35 6.74 2.77
N THR A 56 7.47 6.78 1.43
CA THR A 56 6.36 6.39 0.55
C THR A 56 6.02 4.90 0.62
N LYS A 57 7.01 4.03 0.87
CA LYS A 57 6.77 2.60 1.13
C LYS A 57 6.05 2.37 2.46
N ARG A 58 6.46 3.07 3.53
CA ARG A 58 5.78 3.01 4.83
C ARG A 58 4.33 3.48 4.74
N ALA A 59 4.07 4.56 4.03
CA ALA A 59 2.71 5.04 3.77
C ALA A 59 1.88 4.01 3.01
N ALA A 60 2.45 3.35 2.00
CA ALA A 60 1.78 2.27 1.27
C ALA A 60 1.43 1.07 2.18
N GLU A 61 2.31 0.67 3.11
CA GLU A 61 2.01 -0.36 4.12
C GLU A 61 0.82 0.05 5.01
N GLN A 62 0.80 1.30 5.47
CA GLN A 62 -0.29 1.82 6.31
C GLN A 62 -1.64 1.84 5.59
N ILE A 63 -1.66 2.21 4.31
CA ILE A 63 -2.89 2.16 3.48
C ILE A 63 -3.46 0.74 3.43
N VAL A 64 -2.60 -0.25 3.13
CA VAL A 64 -3.00 -1.65 3.02
C VAL A 64 -3.47 -2.20 4.37
N SER A 65 -2.81 -1.83 5.48
CA SER A 65 -3.25 -2.21 6.83
C SER A 65 -4.60 -1.61 7.19
N SER A 66 -4.81 -0.32 6.93
CA SER A 66 -6.06 0.37 7.22
C SER A 66 -7.25 -0.20 6.42
N LEU A 67 -7.02 -0.54 5.14
CA LEU A 67 -8.04 -1.20 4.32
C LEU A 67 -8.37 -2.60 4.84
N HIS A 68 -7.36 -3.35 5.31
CA HIS A 68 -7.60 -4.65 5.93
C HIS A 68 -8.54 -4.56 7.13
N GLU A 69 -8.27 -3.60 8.03
CA GLU A 69 -9.06 -3.36 9.24
C GLU A 69 -10.49 -2.92 8.89
N THR A 70 -10.63 -2.00 7.93
CA THR A 70 -11.95 -1.49 7.48
C THR A 70 -12.81 -2.60 6.88
N GLN A 71 -12.21 -3.50 6.09
CA GLN A 71 -12.93 -4.64 5.51
C GLN A 71 -13.34 -5.67 6.57
N ALA A 72 -12.59 -5.80 7.67
CA ALA A 72 -12.96 -6.70 8.77
C ALA A 72 -14.19 -6.18 9.55
N VAL A 73 -14.31 -4.86 9.73
CA VAL A 73 -15.41 -4.24 10.50
C VAL A 73 -16.74 -4.26 9.73
N GLY A 74 -16.71 -4.21 8.38
CA GLY A 74 -17.92 -4.17 7.55
C GLY A 74 -18.63 -5.51 7.30
N GLN A 75 -18.09 -6.64 7.77
CA GLN A 75 -18.53 -7.97 7.35
C GLN A 75 -19.36 -8.72 8.40
N GLY A 76 -20.60 -8.25 8.57
CA GLY A 76 -21.65 -8.97 9.29
C GLY A 76 -22.34 -10.11 8.51
N GLY A 77 -21.84 -10.53 7.34
CA GLY A 77 -22.51 -11.58 6.55
C GLY A 77 -21.79 -12.08 5.29
N ARG A 78 -21.35 -13.34 5.32
CA ARG A 78 -21.21 -14.35 4.23
C ARG A 78 -20.38 -14.06 2.96
N ARG A 79 -19.65 -12.95 2.80
CA ARG A 79 -18.54 -12.88 1.81
C ARG A 79 -17.24 -12.48 2.51
N ALA A 80 -16.22 -13.34 2.43
CA ALA A 80 -14.88 -13.00 2.89
C ALA A 80 -14.34 -11.84 2.04
N GLY A 81 -13.98 -10.74 2.70
CA GLY A 81 -13.37 -9.59 2.05
C GLY A 81 -12.01 -9.86 1.48
N THR A 82 -11.52 -8.93 0.69
CA THR A 82 -10.14 -8.96 0.22
C THR A 82 -9.18 -8.98 1.39
N LYS A 83 -8.33 -10.00 1.44
CA LYS A 83 -7.25 -10.09 2.42
C LYS A 83 -6.07 -9.25 1.93
N PHE A 84 -5.75 -8.20 2.67
CA PHE A 84 -4.65 -7.28 2.37
C PHE A 84 -3.40 -7.70 3.14
N ILE A 85 -2.27 -7.83 2.44
CA ILE A 85 -1.01 -8.31 2.99
C ILE A 85 0.13 -7.43 2.46
N ALA A 86 0.99 -6.94 3.35
CA ALA A 86 2.26 -6.33 2.97
C ALA A 86 3.40 -7.34 3.21
N VAL A 87 4.20 -7.57 2.18
CA VAL A 87 5.39 -8.45 2.22
C VAL A 87 6.63 -7.58 2.15
N ARG A 88 7.63 -7.86 2.98
CA ARG A 88 8.89 -7.11 3.05
C ARG A 88 9.99 -7.81 2.28
#